data_AF-A0A1V6SD86-F1
#
_entry.id   AF-A0A1V6SD86-F1
#
_cell.length_a   1.000
_cell.length_b   1.000
_cell.length_c   1.000
_cell.angle_alpha   90.00
_cell.angle_beta   90.00
_cell.angle_gamma   90.00
#
_symmetry.space_group_name_H-M   'P 1'
#
loop_
_entity.id
_entity.type
_entity.pdbx_description
1 polymer ?
#
loop_
_entity_poly.entity_id
_entity_poly.type
_entity_poly.pdbx_seq_one_letter_code
_entity_poly.pdbx_strand_id
1 'polypeptide(L)'
;MADSKTLTAACHCKSIHFAITIPTDALPLKVHICHCSVCRYTHGTPCIFHAPLPAGIAPQFIIPSSIDKLTLYNHAESQGTRHFCSTCGCHIGDRSHDDRSWVLSTAIFTEPNQGLWKMRSHSFTNSSLDGGLSAMLSHIDGHQLEVFNSETSLHASKPGDSTRIDTVKTEERLHAECHCGGVSFSIARPRKEFLASPASEGWVLPRDTSKWLALLDICDDCRLVDGSNVL
;
A
#
# COMPACT_ATOMS: atom_id res chain seq x y z
N MET A 1 -7.67 33.51 -14.51
CA MET A 1 -6.74 32.40 -14.26
C MET A 1 -7.54 31.35 -13.50
N ALA A 2 -7.47 30.08 -13.88
CA ALA A 2 -8.19 29.05 -13.13
C ALA A 2 -7.58 28.93 -11.73
N ASP A 3 -8.42 28.88 -10.69
CA ASP A 3 -7.95 28.70 -9.32
C ASP A 3 -7.30 27.32 -9.17
N SER A 4 -6.21 27.26 -8.41
CA SER A 4 -5.47 26.03 -8.17
C SER A 4 -4.93 25.99 -6.75
N LYS A 5 -4.66 24.76 -6.28
CA LYS A 5 -4.07 24.50 -4.97
C LYS A 5 -2.76 23.75 -5.16
N THR A 6 -1.69 24.25 -4.54
CA THR A 6 -0.41 23.55 -4.48
C THR A 6 -0.37 22.67 -3.24
N LEU A 7 0.02 21.41 -3.43
CA LEU A 7 0.19 20.40 -2.38
C LEU A 7 1.65 19.94 -2.37
N THR A 8 2.18 19.65 -1.19
CA THR A 8 3.57 19.27 -0.97
C THR A 8 3.66 17.86 -0.41
N ALA A 9 4.59 17.08 -0.92
CA ALA A 9 4.75 15.70 -0.54
C ALA A 9 6.22 15.36 -0.27
N ALA A 10 6.48 14.69 0.84
CA ALA A 10 7.82 14.29 1.27
C ALA A 10 7.85 12.84 1.74
N CYS A 11 8.92 12.11 1.41
CA CYS A 11 9.18 10.81 2.02
C CYS A 11 9.71 10.94 3.45
N HIS A 12 9.75 9.84 4.20
CA HIS A 12 10.22 9.79 5.59
C HIS A 12 11.60 10.46 5.79
N CYS A 13 12.60 10.10 4.97
CA CYS A 13 13.94 10.67 5.08
C CYS A 13 14.10 12.04 4.40
N LYS A 14 13.05 12.57 3.78
CA LYS A 14 13.02 13.87 3.07
C LYS A 14 13.99 13.98 1.88
N SER A 15 14.62 12.88 1.45
CA SER A 15 15.47 12.90 0.25
C SER A 15 14.66 13.04 -1.04
N ILE A 16 13.37 12.67 -0.98
CA ILE A 16 12.35 12.97 -1.98
C ILE A 16 11.38 13.97 -1.37
N HIS A 17 11.25 15.12 -2.01
CA HIS A 17 10.27 16.16 -1.70
C HIS A 17 9.89 16.89 -2.99
N PHE A 18 8.59 17.05 -3.23
CA PHE A 18 8.07 17.69 -4.43
C PHE A 18 6.76 18.41 -4.14
N ALA A 19 6.36 19.26 -5.08
CA ALA A 19 5.04 19.88 -5.11
C ALA A 19 4.24 19.39 -6.32
N ILE A 20 2.91 19.44 -6.21
CA ILE A 20 1.97 19.35 -7.33
C ILE A 20 1.00 20.52 -7.24
N THR A 21 0.58 21.06 -8.40
CA THR A 21 -0.42 22.13 -8.46
C THR A 21 -1.65 21.58 -9.15
N ILE A 22 -2.77 21.49 -8.41
CA ILE A 22 -4.02 20.88 -8.85
C ILE A 22 -5.08 21.97 -9.08
N PRO A 23 -5.79 21.97 -10.23
CA PRO A 23 -6.97 22.81 -10.42
C PRO A 23 -8.02 22.57 -9.33
N THR A 24 -8.60 23.64 -8.77
CA THR A 24 -9.51 23.51 -7.62
C THR A 24 -10.80 22.76 -7.98
N ASP A 25 -11.24 22.81 -9.25
CA ASP A 25 -12.40 22.06 -9.77
C ASP A 25 -12.14 20.54 -9.93
N ALA A 26 -10.87 20.12 -9.88
CA ALA A 26 -10.49 18.70 -9.86
C ALA A 26 -10.44 18.12 -8.43
N LEU A 27 -10.56 18.96 -7.39
CA LEU A 27 -10.56 18.52 -5.99
C LEU A 27 -11.99 18.19 -5.50
N PRO A 28 -12.15 17.20 -4.60
CA PRO A 28 -11.11 16.28 -4.09
C PRO A 28 -10.70 15.24 -5.14
N LEU A 29 -9.42 14.84 -5.12
CA LEU A 29 -8.94 13.72 -5.93
C LEU A 29 -9.53 12.42 -5.40
N LYS A 30 -10.01 11.56 -6.31
CA LYS A 30 -10.58 10.26 -5.97
C LYS A 30 -9.46 9.29 -5.63
N VAL A 31 -9.53 8.67 -4.45
CA VAL A 31 -8.56 7.69 -4.01
C VAL A 31 -9.16 6.29 -4.12
N HIS A 32 -8.41 5.38 -4.72
CA HIS A 32 -8.71 3.96 -4.70
C HIS A 32 -7.72 3.22 -3.79
N ILE A 33 -8.24 2.20 -3.12
CA ILE A 33 -7.50 1.35 -2.18
C ILE A 33 -7.25 0.00 -2.87
N CYS A 34 -6.04 -0.22 -3.38
CA CYS A 34 -5.71 -1.42 -4.15
C CYS A 34 -5.22 -2.55 -3.25
N HIS A 35 -5.78 -3.75 -3.44
CA HIS A 35 -5.49 -4.97 -2.68
C HIS A 35 -4.79 -6.06 -3.50
N CYS A 36 -4.41 -5.76 -4.75
CA CYS A 36 -3.82 -6.77 -5.62
C CYS A 36 -2.50 -7.30 -5.04
N SER A 37 -2.15 -8.54 -5.37
CA SER A 37 -0.95 -9.17 -4.81
C SER A 37 0.33 -8.43 -5.20
N VAL A 38 0.39 -7.82 -6.39
CA VAL A 38 1.54 -7.01 -6.80
C VAL A 38 1.74 -5.85 -5.84
N CYS A 39 0.70 -5.09 -5.55
CA CYS A 39 0.76 -3.97 -4.60
C CYS A 39 1.13 -4.46 -3.20
N ARG A 40 0.44 -5.48 -2.66
CA ARG A 40 0.72 -5.98 -1.31
C ARG A 40 2.16 -6.47 -1.15
N TYR A 41 2.67 -7.23 -2.12
CA TYR A 41 4.00 -7.84 -2.04
C TYR A 41 5.13 -6.88 -2.44
N THR A 42 4.85 -5.84 -3.22
CA THR A 42 5.85 -4.81 -3.51
C THR A 42 6.03 -3.85 -2.34
N HIS A 43 4.95 -3.46 -1.68
CA HIS A 43 4.99 -2.47 -0.59
C HIS A 43 5.10 -3.10 0.80
N GLY A 44 4.83 -4.40 0.94
CA GLY A 44 4.79 -5.06 2.24
C GLY A 44 3.59 -4.63 3.09
N THR A 45 2.55 -4.09 2.46
CA THR A 45 1.35 -3.54 3.11
C THR A 45 0.10 -4.37 2.78
N PRO A 46 -0.96 -4.31 3.60
CA PRO A 46 -2.22 -5.00 3.28
C PRO A 46 -2.93 -4.40 2.05
N CYS A 47 -2.67 -3.13 1.74
CA CYS A 47 -3.19 -2.43 0.57
C CYS A 47 -2.38 -1.14 0.33
N ILE A 48 -2.67 -0.44 -0.78
CA ILE A 48 -2.14 0.91 -1.03
C ILE A 48 -3.23 1.90 -1.38
N PHE A 49 -3.00 3.17 -1.07
CA PHE A 49 -3.93 4.28 -1.24
C PHE A 49 -3.42 5.22 -2.32
N HIS A 50 -4.11 5.25 -3.45
CA HIS A 50 -3.61 5.87 -4.67
C HIS A 50 -4.58 6.90 -5.25
N ALA A 51 -4.07 8.09 -5.54
CA ALA A 51 -4.80 9.15 -6.23
C ALA A 51 -4.21 9.38 -7.63
N PRO A 52 -4.97 9.13 -8.72
CA PRO A 52 -4.54 9.54 -10.05
C PRO A 52 -4.54 11.07 -10.15
N LEU A 53 -3.49 11.63 -10.74
CA LEU A 53 -3.40 13.05 -11.03
C LEU A 53 -4.15 13.39 -12.32
N PRO A 54 -4.72 14.61 -12.44
CA PRO A 54 -5.22 15.12 -13.71
C PRO A 54 -4.14 15.09 -14.81
N ALA A 55 -4.57 14.95 -16.06
CA ALA A 55 -3.69 14.87 -17.21
C ALA A 55 -2.71 16.07 -17.27
N GLY A 56 -1.45 15.78 -17.57
CA GLY A 56 -0.39 16.78 -17.66
C GLY A 56 0.20 17.24 -16.33
N ILE A 57 -0.36 16.82 -15.19
CA ILE A 57 0.19 17.14 -13.87
C ILE A 57 1.22 16.06 -13.47
N ALA A 58 2.39 16.52 -13.05
CA ALA A 58 3.47 15.68 -12.58
C ALA A 58 4.15 16.29 -11.34
N PRO A 59 4.82 15.47 -10.51
CA PRO A 59 5.67 15.93 -9.41
C PRO A 59 6.70 16.96 -9.87
N GLN A 60 6.72 18.12 -9.21
CA GLN A 60 7.73 19.15 -9.38
C GLN A 60 8.73 19.05 -8.22
N PHE A 61 9.85 18.36 -8.47
CA PHE A 61 10.85 18.10 -7.42
C PHE A 61 11.50 19.39 -6.92
N ILE A 62 11.60 19.51 -5.60
CA ILE A 62 12.18 20.67 -4.92
C ILE A 62 13.64 20.33 -4.59
N ILE A 63 14.59 21.10 -5.13
CA ILE A 63 16.04 20.89 -4.93
C ILE A 63 16.35 20.78 -3.42
N PRO A 64 17.17 19.79 -3.00
CA PRO A 64 17.99 18.89 -3.82
C PRO A 64 17.28 17.58 -4.22
N SER A 65 15.97 17.46 -4.05
CA SER A 65 15.21 16.32 -4.55
C SER A 65 15.26 16.26 -6.08
N SER A 66 15.30 15.06 -6.64
CA SER A 66 15.16 14.82 -8.07
C SER A 66 14.60 13.42 -8.32
N ILE A 67 14.17 13.17 -9.56
CA ILE A 67 13.70 11.86 -10.00
C ILE A 67 14.82 10.80 -9.91
N ASP A 68 16.10 11.20 -10.00
CA ASP A 68 17.25 10.29 -9.95
C ASP A 68 17.50 9.69 -8.56
N LYS A 69 16.86 10.25 -7.53
CA LYS A 69 16.87 9.70 -6.16
C LYS A 69 15.78 8.65 -5.93
N LEU A 70 15.10 8.24 -7.01
CA LEU A 70 14.07 7.22 -6.99
C LEU A 70 14.60 5.91 -7.54
N THR A 71 14.30 4.82 -6.83
CA THR A 71 14.43 3.46 -7.32
C THR A 71 13.17 3.10 -8.10
N LEU A 72 13.36 2.53 -9.29
CA LEU A 72 12.27 2.13 -10.18
C LEU A 72 12.04 0.62 -10.09
N TYR A 73 10.78 0.19 -10.11
CA TYR A 73 10.43 -1.23 -10.18
C TYR A 73 9.41 -1.50 -11.28
N ASN A 74 9.73 -2.46 -12.15
CA ASN A 74 8.88 -3.03 -13.17
C ASN A 74 8.96 -4.55 -13.13
N HIS A 75 7.85 -5.23 -13.35
CA HIS A 75 7.78 -6.67 -13.63
C HIS A 75 7.33 -6.89 -15.08
N ALA A 76 7.40 -8.12 -15.60
CA ALA A 76 7.13 -8.43 -17.00
C ALA A 76 5.81 -7.86 -17.54
N GLU A 77 4.73 -7.90 -16.74
CA GLU A 77 3.39 -7.44 -17.13
C GLU A 77 3.03 -6.02 -16.64
N SER A 78 4.02 -5.24 -16.16
CA SER A 78 3.74 -3.94 -15.54
C SER A 78 3.21 -2.95 -16.58
N GLN A 79 2.09 -2.31 -16.27
CA GLN A 79 1.51 -1.21 -17.07
C GLN A 79 1.98 0.18 -16.61
N GLY A 80 2.75 0.21 -15.52
CA GLY A 80 3.29 1.42 -14.93
C GLY A 80 4.56 1.11 -14.15
N THR A 81 5.44 2.11 -14.05
CA THR A 81 6.66 2.03 -13.26
C THR A 81 6.37 2.50 -11.84
N ARG A 82 6.69 1.67 -10.85
CA ARG A 82 6.60 2.04 -9.43
C ARG A 82 7.85 2.80 -9.01
N HIS A 83 7.69 3.89 -8.26
CA HIS A 83 8.77 4.76 -7.84
C HIS A 83 8.90 4.78 -6.32
N PHE A 84 10.11 4.50 -5.84
CA PHE A 84 10.43 4.45 -4.41
C PHE A 84 11.55 5.40 -4.09
N CYS A 85 11.54 6.01 -2.90
CA CYS A 85 12.73 6.69 -2.42
C CYS A 85 13.89 5.69 -2.27
N SER A 86 15.03 5.95 -2.92
CA SER A 86 16.20 5.05 -2.84
C SER A 86 16.83 4.98 -1.45
N THR A 87 16.54 5.94 -0.57
CA THR A 87 17.12 6.02 0.78
C THR A 87 16.27 5.31 1.83
N CYS A 88 14.95 5.56 1.86
CA CYS A 88 14.05 5.02 2.90
C CYS A 88 13.04 4.00 2.37
N GLY A 89 13.02 3.71 1.06
CA GLY A 89 12.07 2.78 0.45
C GLY A 89 10.64 3.33 0.30
N CYS A 90 10.39 4.58 0.72
CA CYS A 90 9.08 5.21 0.67
C CYS A 90 8.39 5.05 -0.70
N HIS A 91 7.16 4.54 -0.70
CA HIS A 91 6.33 4.49 -1.92
C HIS A 91 5.85 5.88 -2.33
N ILE A 92 6.34 6.37 -3.47
CA ILE A 92 5.97 7.69 -3.98
C ILE A 92 4.72 7.63 -4.85
N GLY A 93 4.67 6.64 -5.74
CA GLY A 93 3.60 6.50 -6.72
C GLY A 93 4.04 5.75 -7.97
N ASP A 94 3.08 5.56 -8.86
CA ASP A 94 3.23 4.82 -10.09
C ASP A 94 3.11 5.79 -11.26
N ARG A 95 3.94 5.59 -12.29
CA ARG A 95 3.88 6.35 -13.52
C ARG A 95 3.52 5.42 -14.67
N SER A 96 2.40 5.70 -15.32
CA SER A 96 1.89 4.86 -16.39
C SER A 96 2.87 4.77 -17.56
N HIS A 97 2.92 3.61 -18.22
CA HIS A 97 3.75 3.41 -19.41
C HIS A 97 3.10 3.99 -20.67
N ASP A 98 1.78 4.07 -20.72
CA ASP A 98 0.99 4.50 -21.88
C ASP A 98 1.00 6.03 -22.07
N ASP A 99 0.47 6.78 -21.11
CA ASP A 99 0.20 8.21 -21.18
C ASP A 99 1.11 9.02 -20.26
N ARG A 100 1.99 8.33 -19.51
CA ARG A 100 2.94 8.91 -18.54
C ARG A 100 2.28 9.62 -17.36
N SER A 101 0.99 9.42 -17.15
CA SER A 101 0.24 9.93 -16.00
C SER A 101 0.76 9.38 -14.69
N TRP A 102 0.54 10.14 -13.61
CA TRP A 102 0.96 9.77 -12.27
C TRP A 102 -0.22 9.35 -11.42
N VAL A 103 -0.02 8.29 -10.65
CA VAL A 103 -0.87 7.87 -9.56
C VAL A 103 -0.03 7.92 -8.29
N LEU A 104 -0.33 8.86 -7.39
CA LEU A 104 0.52 9.10 -6.22
C LEU A 104 -0.02 8.42 -4.96
N SER A 105 0.91 8.03 -4.09
CA SER A 105 0.60 7.69 -2.70
C SER A 105 0.06 8.92 -1.99
N THR A 106 -1.15 8.86 -1.43
CA THR A 106 -1.71 10.02 -0.72
C THR A 106 -1.10 10.21 0.67
N ALA A 107 -0.43 9.17 1.20
CA ALA A 107 0.15 9.17 2.55
C ALA A 107 1.36 10.12 2.72
N ILE A 108 2.03 10.48 1.61
CA ILE A 108 3.25 11.29 1.64
C ILE A 108 2.99 12.80 1.59
N PHE A 109 1.73 13.22 1.46
CA PHE A 109 1.34 14.63 1.46
C PHE A 109 1.34 15.21 2.87
N THR A 110 1.86 16.42 3.01
CA THR A 110 2.03 17.06 4.32
C THR A 110 0.79 17.82 4.76
N GLU A 111 -0.06 18.23 3.81
CA GLU A 111 -1.30 18.93 4.11
C GLU A 111 -2.33 17.97 4.73
N PRO A 112 -3.07 18.41 5.76
CA PRO A 112 -4.17 17.61 6.30
C PRO A 112 -5.25 17.42 5.23
N ASN A 113 -5.96 16.29 5.29
CA ASN A 113 -7.06 16.01 4.37
C ASN A 113 -8.28 16.91 4.64
N GLN A 114 -8.24 18.14 4.13
CA GLN A 114 -9.36 19.09 4.17
C GLN A 114 -9.99 19.20 2.78
N GLY A 115 -10.63 18.12 2.33
CA GLY A 115 -11.22 18.03 1.00
C GLY A 115 -10.20 17.84 -0.13
N LEU A 116 -9.02 17.27 0.19
CA LEU A 116 -8.00 16.93 -0.81
C LEU A 116 -8.25 15.55 -1.40
N TRP A 117 -8.62 14.60 -0.56
CA TRP A 117 -8.71 13.19 -0.88
C TRP A 117 -10.11 12.68 -0.58
N LYS A 118 -10.69 11.98 -1.55
CA LYS A 118 -11.95 11.25 -1.36
C LYS A 118 -11.72 9.77 -1.58
N MET A 119 -11.62 9.02 -0.49
CA MET A 119 -11.59 7.56 -0.52
C MET A 119 -12.92 7.07 -1.11
N ARG A 120 -12.86 6.37 -2.25
CA ARG A 120 -14.06 5.98 -3.02
C ARG A 120 -14.27 4.49 -3.09
N SER A 121 -13.19 3.74 -3.21
CA SER A 121 -13.32 2.33 -3.56
C SER A 121 -12.17 1.46 -3.09
N HIS A 122 -12.49 0.18 -2.90
CA HIS A 122 -11.53 -0.90 -2.91
C HIS A 122 -11.41 -1.49 -4.31
N SER A 123 -10.19 -1.78 -4.73
CA SER A 123 -9.90 -2.42 -6.00
C SER A 123 -9.17 -3.75 -5.76
N PHE A 124 -9.54 -4.78 -6.52
CA PHE A 124 -8.87 -6.10 -6.51
C PHE A 124 -8.92 -6.83 -5.15
N THR A 125 -10.03 -6.71 -4.43
CA THR A 125 -10.22 -7.34 -3.10
C THR A 125 -10.13 -8.87 -3.15
N ASN A 126 -10.49 -9.46 -4.29
CA ASN A 126 -10.45 -10.91 -4.49
C ASN A 126 -9.03 -11.48 -4.59
N SER A 127 -8.00 -10.63 -4.68
CA SER A 127 -6.60 -11.04 -4.56
C SER A 127 -6.20 -11.40 -3.13
N SER A 128 -7.09 -11.22 -2.15
CA SER A 128 -6.94 -11.74 -0.80
C SER A 128 -8.05 -12.73 -0.51
N LEU A 129 -7.71 -13.90 0.04
CA LEU A 129 -8.65 -15.00 0.29
C LEU A 129 -9.85 -14.60 1.16
N ASP A 130 -9.58 -13.83 2.21
CA ASP A 130 -10.55 -13.41 3.22
C ASP A 130 -11.05 -11.97 3.00
N GLY A 131 -10.72 -11.37 1.86
CA GLY A 131 -10.98 -9.95 1.58
C GLY A 131 -10.00 -8.99 2.27
N GLY A 132 -9.07 -9.48 3.09
CA GLY A 132 -8.01 -8.67 3.70
C GLY A 132 -8.55 -7.44 4.43
N LEU A 133 -7.87 -6.29 4.26
CA LEU A 133 -8.30 -5.05 4.91
C LEU A 133 -9.65 -4.55 4.38
N SER A 134 -10.04 -4.88 3.15
CA SER A 134 -11.33 -4.42 2.59
C SER A 134 -12.54 -4.98 3.33
N ALA A 135 -12.41 -6.17 3.94
CA ALA A 135 -13.45 -6.74 4.78
C ALA A 135 -13.62 -5.96 6.09
N MET A 136 -12.55 -5.34 6.60
CA MET A 136 -12.57 -4.57 7.84
C MET A 136 -12.91 -3.08 7.60
N LEU A 137 -12.48 -2.51 6.48
CA LEU A 137 -12.62 -1.08 6.15
C LEU A 137 -13.71 -0.83 5.10
N SER A 138 -14.92 -1.33 5.32
CA SER A 138 -16.01 -1.21 4.35
C SER A 138 -16.61 0.21 4.23
N HIS A 139 -16.36 1.07 5.23
CA HIS A 139 -16.93 2.42 5.31
C HIS A 139 -15.87 3.44 5.75
N ILE A 140 -15.95 4.66 5.20
CA ILE A 140 -15.18 5.85 5.63
C ILE A 140 -16.16 7.02 5.69
N ASP A 141 -16.12 7.80 6.78
CA ASP A 141 -17.02 8.94 7.02
C ASP A 141 -18.51 8.59 6.89
N GLY A 142 -18.90 7.37 7.30
CA GLY A 142 -20.27 6.87 7.17
C GLY A 142 -20.69 6.50 5.74
N HIS A 143 -19.79 6.60 4.75
CA HIS A 143 -20.02 6.20 3.37
C HIS A 143 -19.43 4.83 3.09
N GLN A 144 -20.23 3.95 2.50
CA GLN A 144 -19.76 2.67 2.01
C GLN A 144 -18.84 2.85 0.81
N LEU A 145 -17.69 2.17 0.82
CA LEU A 145 -16.76 2.18 -0.30
C LEU A 145 -17.21 1.21 -1.40
N GLU A 146 -17.09 1.64 -2.65
CA GLU A 146 -17.38 0.80 -3.81
C GLU A 146 -16.32 -0.31 -3.94
N VAL A 147 -16.70 -1.49 -4.46
CA VAL A 147 -15.77 -2.60 -4.69
C VAL A 147 -15.64 -2.86 -6.18
N PHE A 148 -14.43 -2.74 -6.71
CA PHE A 148 -14.11 -2.99 -8.12
C PHE A 148 -13.18 -4.20 -8.27
N ASN A 149 -13.72 -5.28 -8.81
CA ASN A 149 -12.96 -6.45 -9.23
C ASN A 149 -13.20 -6.66 -10.73
N SER A 150 -12.23 -6.36 -11.60
CA SER A 150 -12.31 -6.71 -13.02
C SER A 150 -11.98 -8.19 -13.22
N GLU A 151 -12.42 -8.84 -14.31
CA GLU A 151 -12.08 -10.26 -14.58
C GLU A 151 -10.56 -10.51 -14.68
N THR A 152 -9.80 -9.48 -15.07
CA THR A 152 -8.32 -9.47 -15.04
C THR A 152 -7.71 -9.53 -13.64
N SER A 153 -8.49 -9.34 -12.57
CA SER A 153 -8.03 -9.43 -11.17
C SER A 153 -7.45 -10.80 -10.82
N LEU A 154 -7.86 -11.85 -11.54
CA LEU A 154 -7.33 -13.20 -11.39
C LEU A 154 -5.85 -13.28 -11.80
N HIS A 155 -5.41 -12.46 -12.76
CA HIS A 155 -4.00 -12.40 -13.22
C HIS A 155 -3.12 -11.52 -12.33
N ALA A 156 -3.70 -10.55 -11.62
CA ALA A 156 -2.99 -9.72 -10.65
C ALA A 156 -2.71 -10.44 -9.31
N SER A 157 -3.05 -11.72 -9.21
CA SER A 157 -2.87 -12.57 -8.04
C SER A 157 -1.67 -13.48 -8.25
N LYS A 158 -0.72 -13.50 -7.32
CA LYS A 158 0.44 -14.41 -7.36
C LYS A 158 -0.09 -15.87 -7.37
N PRO A 159 0.46 -16.76 -8.21
CA PRO A 159 0.12 -18.18 -8.16
C PRO A 159 0.36 -18.74 -6.76
N GLY A 160 -0.69 -19.23 -6.10
CA GLY A 160 -0.62 -19.80 -4.74
C GLY A 160 -1.40 -19.05 -3.65
N ASP A 161 -1.94 -17.86 -3.94
CA ASP A 161 -2.81 -17.16 -2.98
C ASP A 161 -4.15 -17.89 -2.80
N SER A 162 -4.62 -18.63 -3.81
CA SER A 162 -5.94 -19.29 -3.84
C SER A 162 -6.01 -20.71 -3.26
N THR A 163 -4.89 -21.33 -2.85
CA THR A 163 -4.82 -22.77 -2.53
C THR A 163 -4.67 -23.13 -1.04
N ARG A 164 -4.73 -22.18 -0.11
CA ARG A 164 -4.59 -22.49 1.33
C ARG A 164 -5.93 -22.85 1.98
N ILE A 165 -6.46 -24.03 1.67
CA ILE A 165 -7.59 -24.63 2.39
C ILE A 165 -7.07 -25.68 3.41
N ASP A 166 -7.25 -25.33 4.69
CA ASP A 166 -7.64 -26.18 5.83
C ASP A 166 -6.91 -27.49 6.18
N THR A 167 -5.59 -27.50 6.31
CA THR A 167 -4.91 -28.36 7.32
C THR A 167 -3.60 -27.74 7.80
N VAL A 168 -3.68 -26.79 8.74
CA VAL A 168 -2.48 -26.18 9.37
C VAL A 168 -1.79 -27.24 10.23
N LYS A 169 -0.71 -27.83 9.71
CA LYS A 169 0.20 -28.66 10.51
C LYS A 169 1.01 -27.74 11.42
N THR A 170 1.24 -28.14 12.67
CA THR A 170 2.05 -27.39 13.66
C THR A 170 3.49 -27.09 13.21
N GLU A 171 3.98 -27.75 12.16
CA GLU A 171 5.31 -27.56 11.56
C GLU A 171 5.30 -26.63 10.32
N GLU A 172 4.13 -26.19 9.88
CA GLU A 172 3.98 -25.34 8.68
C GLU A 172 4.58 -23.95 8.94
N ARG A 173 5.58 -23.58 8.15
CA ARG A 173 6.17 -22.23 8.18
C ARG A 173 5.40 -21.31 7.24
N LEU A 174 5.12 -20.09 7.68
CA LEU A 174 4.56 -19.06 6.83
C LEU A 174 5.66 -18.47 5.96
N HIS A 175 5.60 -18.74 4.66
CA HIS A 175 6.48 -18.11 3.67
C HIS A 175 6.11 -16.64 3.46
N ALA A 176 7.10 -15.75 3.52
CA ALA A 176 6.97 -14.31 3.29
C ALA A 176 8.04 -13.87 2.30
N GLU A 177 7.64 -13.09 1.29
CA GLU A 177 8.55 -12.61 0.25
C GLU A 177 8.06 -11.31 -0.36
N CYS A 178 8.96 -10.55 -0.99
CA CYS A 178 8.56 -9.43 -1.82
C CYS A 178 8.09 -9.90 -3.20
N HIS A 179 7.53 -8.98 -3.99
CA HIS A 179 6.97 -9.33 -5.30
C HIS A 179 8.00 -10.02 -6.22
N CYS A 180 9.24 -9.49 -6.28
CA CYS A 180 10.30 -10.07 -7.11
C CYS A 180 11.01 -11.29 -6.49
N GLY A 181 10.67 -11.68 -5.26
CA GLY A 181 11.34 -12.77 -4.54
C GLY A 181 12.76 -12.45 -4.04
N GLY A 182 13.27 -11.23 -4.28
CA GLY A 182 14.59 -10.81 -3.81
C GLY A 182 14.71 -10.75 -2.28
N VAL A 183 13.60 -10.46 -1.60
CA VAL A 183 13.43 -10.70 -0.16
C VAL A 183 12.56 -11.93 -0.02
N SER A 184 13.03 -12.93 0.71
CA SER A 184 12.32 -14.20 0.91
C SER A 184 12.76 -14.84 2.23
N PHE A 185 11.81 -15.15 3.10
CA PHE A 185 12.06 -15.78 4.39
C PHE A 185 10.82 -16.54 4.86
N SER A 186 10.93 -17.27 5.97
CA SER A 186 9.79 -17.99 6.53
C SER A 186 9.66 -17.76 8.03
N ILE A 187 8.43 -17.54 8.48
CA ILE A 187 8.06 -17.31 9.87
C ILE A 187 7.59 -18.65 10.46
N ALA A 188 8.26 -19.10 11.53
CA ALA A 188 7.85 -20.30 12.25
C ALA A 188 6.57 -20.05 13.05
N ARG A 189 5.77 -21.08 13.34
CA ARG A 189 4.63 -20.97 14.26
C ARG A 189 5.13 -20.81 15.73
N PRO A 190 4.29 -20.29 16.65
CA PRO A 190 4.60 -20.33 18.08
C PRO A 190 4.88 -21.77 18.54
N ARG A 191 6.04 -22.01 19.17
CA ARG A 191 6.41 -23.34 19.66
C ARG A 191 5.82 -23.61 21.03
N LYS A 192 5.60 -24.89 21.36
CA LYS A 192 5.01 -25.31 22.66
C LYS A 192 5.79 -24.77 23.85
N GLU A 193 7.12 -24.73 23.76
CA GLU A 193 7.99 -24.25 24.85
C GLU A 193 7.80 -22.75 25.09
N PHE A 194 7.60 -21.97 24.02
CA PHE A 194 7.31 -20.54 24.13
C PHE A 194 5.92 -20.31 24.73
N LEU A 195 4.91 -21.05 24.24
CA LEU A 195 3.53 -20.97 24.74
C LEU A 195 3.41 -21.34 26.23
N ALA A 196 4.31 -22.17 26.75
CA ALA A 196 4.34 -22.54 28.17
C ALA A 196 5.02 -21.48 29.07
N SER A 197 5.62 -20.44 28.49
CA SER A 197 6.32 -19.37 29.20
C SER A 197 5.43 -18.14 29.40
N PRO A 198 5.53 -17.41 30.53
CA PRO A 198 4.92 -16.10 30.70
C PRO A 198 5.31 -15.09 29.61
N ALA A 199 6.46 -15.28 28.96
CA ALA A 199 6.90 -14.43 27.84
C ALA A 199 5.99 -14.51 26.60
N SER A 200 5.08 -15.49 26.52
CA SER A 200 4.10 -15.57 25.43
C SER A 200 2.94 -14.59 25.57
N GLU A 201 2.74 -14.01 26.75
CA GLU A 201 1.68 -13.03 26.98
C GLU A 201 1.87 -11.81 26.07
N GLY A 202 0.80 -11.43 25.35
CA GLY A 202 0.82 -10.34 24.38
C GLY A 202 1.36 -10.71 22.98
N TRP A 203 1.94 -11.90 22.78
CA TRP A 203 2.47 -12.34 21.48
C TRP A 203 1.56 -13.31 20.73
N VAL A 204 0.56 -13.88 21.42
CA VAL A 204 -0.38 -14.89 20.89
C VAL A 204 -1.76 -14.62 21.46
N LEU A 205 -2.79 -14.86 20.65
CA LEU A 205 -4.17 -14.77 21.12
C LEU A 205 -4.54 -16.03 21.92
N PRO A 206 -5.11 -15.92 23.13
CA PRO A 206 -5.51 -17.10 23.91
C PRO A 206 -6.54 -18.00 23.19
N ARG A 207 -7.32 -17.43 22.26
CA ARG A 207 -8.33 -18.16 21.47
C ARG A 207 -7.74 -18.90 20.26
N ASP A 208 -6.55 -18.52 19.80
CA ASP A 208 -5.83 -19.18 18.72
C ASP A 208 -4.32 -19.03 18.94
N THR A 209 -3.73 -20.04 19.57
CA THR A 209 -2.29 -20.08 19.87
C THR A 209 -1.47 -20.62 18.69
N SER A 210 -2.10 -20.94 17.56
CA SER A 210 -1.40 -21.46 16.38
C SER A 210 -0.72 -20.37 15.55
N LYS A 211 -1.01 -19.09 15.81
CA LYS A 211 -0.52 -17.95 15.02
C LYS A 211 0.04 -16.86 15.93
N TRP A 212 1.06 -16.16 15.45
CA TRP A 212 1.51 -14.94 16.10
C TRP A 212 0.42 -13.87 16.04
N LEU A 213 0.28 -13.09 17.11
CA LEU A 213 -0.48 -11.86 17.07
C LEU A 213 0.20 -10.89 16.12
N ALA A 214 -0.59 -10.28 15.23
CA ALA A 214 -0.16 -9.20 14.37
C ALA A 214 -0.93 -7.93 14.75
N LEU A 215 -0.28 -6.78 14.59
CA LEU A 215 -0.87 -5.47 14.82
C LEU A 215 -0.59 -4.58 13.60
N LEU A 216 -1.50 -3.64 13.35
CA LEU A 216 -1.30 -2.60 12.35
C LEU A 216 -0.53 -1.46 13.01
N ASP A 217 0.64 -1.13 12.47
CA ASP A 217 1.38 0.07 12.87
C ASP A 217 0.89 1.25 12.02
N ILE A 218 0.11 2.14 12.63
CA ILE A 218 -0.59 3.25 11.96
C ILE A 218 0.00 4.58 12.45
N CYS A 219 1.33 4.64 12.60
CA CYS A 219 2.02 5.83 13.06
C CYS A 219 2.20 6.88 11.95
N ASP A 220 2.27 8.16 12.35
CA ASP A 220 2.44 9.28 11.41
C ASP A 220 3.73 9.21 10.58
N ASP A 221 4.77 8.59 11.12
CA ASP A 221 6.05 8.43 10.43
C ASP A 221 6.07 7.19 9.52
N CYS A 222 5.35 6.13 9.93
CA CYS A 222 5.28 4.83 9.28
C CYS A 222 4.62 4.96 7.91
N ARG A 223 3.56 5.78 7.84
CA ARG A 223 2.89 6.12 6.57
C ARG A 223 3.79 6.72 5.51
N LEU A 224 4.86 7.41 5.94
CA LEU A 224 5.84 8.04 5.05
C LEU A 224 6.87 7.04 4.50
N VAL A 225 6.76 5.77 4.86
CA VAL A 225 7.55 4.66 4.31
C VAL A 225 6.66 3.71 3.52
N ASP A 226 5.60 3.22 4.13
CA ASP A 226 4.80 2.13 3.56
C ASP A 226 3.71 2.61 2.59
N GLY A 227 3.35 3.90 2.63
CA GLY A 227 2.28 4.49 1.82
C GLY A 227 0.86 4.24 2.35
N SER A 228 0.71 3.77 3.58
CA SER A 228 -0.57 3.56 4.26
C SER A 228 -1.13 4.89 4.78
N ASN A 229 -2.40 5.23 4.49
CA ASN A 229 -2.95 6.48 5.04
C ASN A 229 -3.33 6.30 6.51
N VAL A 230 -3.05 7.33 7.31
CA VAL A 230 -3.66 7.52 8.63
C VAL A 230 -4.93 8.33 8.40
N LEU A 231 -6.09 7.71 8.66
CA LEU A 231 -7.42 8.29 8.44
C LEU A 231 -7.97 8.95 9.71
#